data_AF-A0A2V8ZEZ1-F1
#
_entry.id   AF-A0A2V8ZEZ1-F1
#
_cell.length_a   1.000
_cell.length_b   1.000
_cell.length_c   1.000
_cell.angle_alpha   90.00
_cell.angle_beta   90.00
_cell.angle_gamma   90.00
#
_symmetry.space_group_name_H-M   'P 1'
#
loop_
_entity.id
_entity.type
_entity.pdbx_description
1 polymer ?
#
loop_
_entity_poly.entity_id
_entity_poly.type
_entity_poly.pdbx_seq_one_letter_code
_entity_poly.pdbx_strand_id
1 'polypeptide(L)'
;MIASTARRVAAKLRGSSLPRSSLNFLRRELERLQEKFKKRSERIAELEKQVQEKEKELADAQKKIAEQEKQITDLERQLALRKRNSTNSSKPPSSDGLAGEQRPRGRKHKSQRKPGGQPGHPGHHRPLIPTAEVNVHESAAAGTLPALRAKAAAKVRPSDNGGGATTASGDGDSGD
;
A
#
# COMPACT_ATOMS: atom_id res chain seq x y z
N MET A 1 -39.01 27.33 -60.11
CA MET A 1 -38.40 28.68 -60.05
C MET A 1 -36.92 28.69 -59.65
N ILE A 2 -36.34 27.61 -59.09
CA ILE A 2 -34.95 27.58 -58.59
C ILE A 2 -33.91 27.31 -59.69
N ALA A 3 -34.28 26.59 -60.77
CA ALA A 3 -33.37 26.27 -61.87
C ALA A 3 -33.02 27.47 -62.78
N SER A 4 -33.82 28.55 -62.75
CA SER A 4 -33.61 29.75 -63.57
C SER A 4 -32.64 30.75 -62.92
N THR A 5 -32.60 30.81 -61.58
CA THR A 5 -31.69 31.69 -60.83
C THR A 5 -30.25 31.18 -60.87
N ALA A 6 -30.03 29.87 -60.71
CA ALA A 6 -28.71 29.24 -60.86
C ALA A 6 -28.09 29.50 -62.25
N ARG A 7 -28.92 29.44 -63.31
CA ARG A 7 -28.48 29.70 -64.70
C ARG A 7 -28.11 31.17 -64.93
N ARG A 8 -28.80 32.10 -64.26
CA ARG A 8 -28.59 33.56 -64.34
C ARG A 8 -27.35 34.00 -63.56
N VAL A 9 -27.09 33.40 -62.40
CA VAL A 9 -25.85 33.60 -61.63
C VAL A 9 -24.65 33.02 -62.38
N ALA A 10 -24.76 31.82 -62.95
CA ALA A 10 -23.73 31.25 -63.82
C ALA A 10 -23.48 32.11 -65.08
N ALA A 11 -24.52 32.74 -65.64
CA ALA A 11 -24.38 33.69 -66.75
C ALA A 11 -23.65 34.98 -66.34
N LYS A 12 -23.88 35.48 -65.12
CA LYS A 12 -23.20 36.68 -64.58
C LYS A 12 -21.71 36.43 -64.34
N LEU A 13 -21.33 35.21 -63.98
CA LEU A 13 -19.92 34.80 -63.78
C LEU A 13 -19.20 34.43 -65.10
N ARG A 14 -19.93 34.16 -66.19
CA ARG A 14 -19.34 33.87 -67.52
C ARG A 14 -18.69 35.09 -68.19
N GLY A 15 -18.94 36.31 -67.71
CA GLY A 15 -18.37 37.55 -68.25
C GLY A 15 -17.19 38.13 -67.46
N SER A 16 -16.89 37.59 -66.28
CA SER A 16 -15.74 38.02 -65.46
C SER A 16 -14.59 37.04 -65.66
N SER A 17 -14.00 37.02 -66.86
CA SER A 17 -12.78 36.24 -67.08
C SER A 17 -11.64 36.95 -66.35
N LEU A 18 -11.16 36.36 -65.25
CA LEU A 18 -9.91 36.80 -64.65
C LEU A 18 -8.82 36.74 -65.73
N PRO A 19 -7.98 37.78 -65.85
CA PRO A 19 -6.92 37.77 -66.83
C PRO A 19 -6.01 36.57 -66.57
N ARG A 20 -5.46 35.98 -67.65
CA ARG A 20 -4.64 34.77 -67.58
C ARG A 20 -3.49 34.89 -66.54
N SER A 21 -2.96 36.09 -66.34
CA SER A 21 -1.97 36.42 -65.31
C SER A 21 -2.48 36.19 -63.89
N SER A 22 -3.70 36.64 -63.57
CA SER A 22 -4.34 36.43 -62.27
C SER A 22 -4.68 34.96 -62.02
N LEU A 23 -5.14 34.21 -63.05
CA LEU A 23 -5.35 32.77 -62.94
C LEU A 23 -4.04 32.01 -62.68
N ASN A 24 -2.95 32.39 -63.36
CA ASN A 24 -1.63 31.80 -63.14
C ASN A 24 -1.08 32.14 -61.74
N PHE A 25 -1.30 33.35 -61.25
CA PHE A 25 -0.94 33.76 -59.89
C PHE A 25 -1.69 32.94 -58.84
N LEU A 26 -3.02 32.84 -58.95
CA LEU A 26 -3.85 32.03 -58.06
C LEU A 26 -3.46 30.54 -58.09
N ARG A 27 -3.13 30.01 -59.28
CA ARG A 27 -2.63 28.63 -59.42
C ARG A 27 -1.32 28.41 -58.65
N ARG A 28 -0.36 29.32 -58.79
CA ARG A 28 0.92 29.26 -58.05
C ARG A 28 0.71 29.39 -56.54
N GLU A 29 -0.21 30.24 -56.12
CA GLU A 29 -0.50 30.43 -54.68
C GLU A 29 -1.21 29.20 -54.10
N LEU A 30 -2.11 28.57 -54.86
CA LEU A 30 -2.71 27.28 -54.48
C LEU A 30 -1.65 26.18 -54.35
N GLU A 31 -0.73 26.08 -55.30
CA GLU A 31 0.36 25.11 -55.26
C GLU A 31 1.27 25.35 -54.04
N ARG A 32 1.62 26.60 -53.77
CA ARG A 32 2.37 27.01 -52.58
C ARG A 32 1.65 26.66 -51.28
N LEU A 33 0.34 26.91 -51.21
CA LEU A 33 -0.47 26.57 -50.05
C LEU A 33 -0.56 25.05 -49.86
N GLN A 34 -0.79 24.30 -50.94
CA GLN A 34 -0.80 22.84 -50.92
C GLN A 34 0.53 22.28 -50.41
N GLU A 35 1.67 22.83 -50.84
CA GLU A 35 2.98 22.42 -50.35
C GLU A 35 3.15 22.72 -48.85
N LYS A 36 2.68 23.89 -48.38
CA LYS A 36 2.67 24.22 -46.95
C LYS A 36 1.77 23.26 -46.16
N PHE A 37 0.59 22.89 -46.69
CA PHE A 37 -0.29 21.93 -46.05
C PHE A 37 0.36 20.54 -45.96
N LYS A 38 1.02 20.07 -47.03
CA LYS A 38 1.77 18.80 -47.02
C LYS A 38 2.85 18.79 -45.93
N LYS A 39 3.71 19.82 -45.90
CA LYS A 39 4.76 19.95 -44.88
C LYS A 39 4.20 19.97 -43.45
N ARG A 40 3.09 20.69 -43.24
CA ARG A 40 2.41 20.72 -41.93
C ARG A 40 1.82 19.35 -41.58
N SER A 41 1.19 18.66 -42.53
CA SER A 41 0.63 17.33 -42.29
C SER A 41 1.70 16.30 -41.97
N GLU A 42 2.86 16.35 -42.63
CA GLU A 42 4.02 15.51 -42.32
C GLU A 42 4.55 15.81 -40.92
N ARG A 43 4.67 17.09 -40.55
CA ARG A 43 5.12 17.50 -39.21
C ARG A 43 4.14 17.05 -38.13
N ILE A 44 2.83 17.15 -38.37
CA ILE A 44 1.81 16.67 -37.44
C ILE A 44 1.96 15.16 -37.24
N ALA A 45 2.08 14.39 -38.32
CA ALA A 45 2.25 12.94 -38.23
C ALA A 45 3.54 12.53 -37.47
N GLU A 46 4.63 13.28 -37.64
CA GLU A 46 5.87 13.06 -36.89
C GLU A 46 5.69 13.36 -35.39
N LEU A 47 5.06 14.50 -35.05
CA LEU A 47 4.79 14.86 -33.68
C LEU A 47 3.84 13.87 -33.00
N GLU A 48 2.82 13.40 -33.70
CA GLU A 48 1.90 12.36 -33.20
C GLU A 48 2.64 11.06 -32.87
N LYS A 49 3.60 10.64 -33.70
CA LYS A 49 4.45 9.48 -33.39
C LYS A 49 5.30 9.70 -32.15
N GLN A 50 5.93 10.87 -32.01
CA GLN A 50 6.73 11.20 -30.83
C GLN A 50 5.89 11.24 -29.55
N VAL A 51 4.65 11.75 -29.64
CA VAL A 51 3.71 11.73 -28.51
C VAL A 51 3.35 10.29 -28.14
N GLN A 52 3.02 9.45 -29.10
CA GLN A 52 2.71 8.04 -28.85
C GLN A 52 3.88 7.27 -28.22
N GLU A 53 5.11 7.53 -28.66
CA GLU A 53 6.31 6.92 -28.07
C GLU A 53 6.50 7.36 -26.61
N LYS A 54 6.41 8.67 -26.35
CA LYS A 54 6.52 9.21 -24.98
C LYS A 54 5.39 8.74 -24.07
N GLU A 55 4.17 8.61 -24.57
CA GLU A 55 3.04 8.07 -23.80
C GLU A 55 3.30 6.62 -23.37
N LYS A 56 3.88 5.80 -24.25
CA LYS A 56 4.29 4.43 -23.90
C LYS A 56 5.38 4.42 -22.83
N GLU A 57 6.41 5.24 -22.98
CA GLU A 57 7.49 5.36 -21.99
C GLU A 57 6.94 5.82 -20.63
N LEU A 58 6.04 6.80 -20.61
CA LEU A 58 5.39 7.28 -19.40
C LEU A 58 4.52 6.19 -18.77
N ALA A 59 3.76 5.44 -19.56
CA ALA A 59 2.94 4.34 -19.04
C ALA A 59 3.80 3.25 -18.37
N ASP A 60 4.94 2.89 -18.98
CA ASP A 60 5.84 1.90 -18.41
C ASP A 60 6.59 2.42 -17.18
N ALA A 61 6.98 3.71 -17.17
CA ALA A 61 7.54 4.35 -15.99
C ALA A 61 6.53 4.39 -14.83
N GLN A 62 5.28 4.74 -15.10
CA GLN A 62 4.21 4.77 -14.10
C GLN A 62 3.94 3.39 -13.50
N LYS A 63 3.96 2.32 -14.30
CA LYS A 63 3.85 0.95 -13.79
C LYS A 63 4.98 0.60 -12.83
N LYS A 64 6.23 0.91 -13.21
CA LYS A 64 7.41 0.66 -12.36
C LYS A 64 7.33 1.43 -11.05
N ILE A 65 6.91 2.70 -11.10
CA ILE A 65 6.72 3.52 -9.89
C ILE A 65 5.65 2.88 -9.00
N ALA A 66 4.49 2.50 -9.54
CA ALA A 66 3.43 1.89 -8.76
C ALA A 66 3.85 0.54 -8.13
N GLU A 67 4.66 -0.26 -8.82
CA GLU A 67 5.23 -1.49 -8.28
C GLU A 67 6.23 -1.22 -7.15
N GLN A 68 7.11 -0.24 -7.34
CA GLN A 68 8.08 0.17 -6.34
C GLN A 68 7.40 0.77 -5.11
N GLU A 69 6.39 1.61 -5.29
CA GLU A 69 5.60 2.19 -4.20
C GLU A 69 4.94 1.08 -3.36
N LYS A 70 4.33 0.07 -4.01
CA LYS A 70 3.78 -1.09 -3.29
C LYS A 70 4.86 -1.80 -2.47
N GLN A 71 6.01 -2.09 -3.08
CA GLN A 71 7.12 -2.73 -2.37
C GLN A 71 7.61 -1.91 -1.19
N ILE A 72 7.76 -0.58 -1.36
CA ILE A 72 8.15 0.33 -0.29
C ILE A 72 7.11 0.30 0.83
N THR A 73 5.82 0.40 0.53
CA THR A 73 4.77 0.37 1.57
C THR A 73 4.74 -0.96 2.33
N ASP A 74 4.96 -2.09 1.65
CA ASP A 74 5.03 -3.40 2.28
C ASP A 74 6.27 -3.54 3.17
N LEU A 75 7.43 -3.08 2.70
CA LEU A 75 8.66 -3.07 3.47
C LEU A 75 8.55 -2.14 4.69
N GLU A 76 8.00 -0.94 4.51
CA GLU A 76 7.74 0.01 5.60
C GLU A 76 6.79 -0.59 6.63
N ARG A 77 5.74 -1.29 6.20
CA ARG A 77 4.82 -2.00 7.11
C ARG A 77 5.54 -3.10 7.88
N GLN A 78 6.38 -3.89 7.22
CA GLN A 78 7.18 -4.94 7.88
C GLN A 78 8.16 -4.34 8.89
N LEU A 79 8.84 -3.24 8.52
CA LEU A 79 9.75 -2.53 9.41
C LEU A 79 8.99 -1.93 10.61
N ALA A 80 7.83 -1.33 10.40
CA ALA A 80 6.98 -0.80 11.47
C ALA A 80 6.54 -1.92 12.43
N LEU A 81 6.15 -3.08 11.91
CA LEU A 81 5.80 -4.24 12.73
C LEU A 81 6.98 -4.75 13.56
N ARG A 82 8.19 -4.79 12.98
CA ARG A 82 9.40 -5.22 13.70
C ARG A 82 9.88 -4.21 14.74
N LYS A 83 9.73 -2.91 14.47
CA LYS A 83 10.15 -1.82 15.39
C LYS A 83 9.14 -1.54 16.50
N ARG A 84 7.88 -1.97 16.36
CA ARG A 84 6.85 -1.71 17.37
C ARG A 84 7.04 -2.59 18.60
N ASN A 85 7.23 -1.95 19.75
CA ASN A 85 7.45 -2.58 21.05
C ASN A 85 6.63 -1.84 22.15
N SER A 86 6.72 -2.30 23.40
CA SER A 86 5.99 -1.73 24.54
C SER A 86 6.47 -0.33 24.95
N THR A 87 7.61 0.11 24.41
CA THR A 87 8.19 1.43 24.69
C THR A 87 7.63 2.49 23.76
N ASN A 88 7.37 2.15 22.50
CA ASN A 88 6.77 3.07 21.52
C ASN A 88 5.29 2.78 21.22
N SER A 89 4.70 1.80 21.90
CA SER A 89 3.27 1.51 21.82
C SER A 89 2.73 1.11 23.19
N SER A 90 1.49 1.48 23.51
CA SER A 90 0.83 1.19 24.79
C SER A 90 0.54 -0.30 25.05
N LYS A 91 1.27 -1.21 24.39
CA LYS A 91 1.20 -2.66 24.60
C LYS A 91 1.94 -3.03 25.88
N PRO A 92 1.49 -4.06 26.63
CA PRO A 92 2.22 -4.51 27.81
C PRO A 92 3.58 -5.13 27.42
N PRO A 93 4.61 -5.03 28.29
CA PRO A 93 5.97 -5.50 28.00
C PRO A 93 6.10 -7.01 27.80
N SER A 94 5.10 -7.79 28.22
CA SER A 94 5.02 -9.24 27.95
C SER A 94 4.63 -9.58 26.52
N SER A 95 4.06 -8.62 25.77
CA SER A 95 3.61 -8.81 24.39
C SER A 95 4.69 -8.50 23.34
N ASP A 96 5.83 -7.96 23.75
CA ASP A 96 7.00 -7.80 22.89
C ASP A 96 7.62 -9.17 22.62
N GLY A 97 7.21 -9.80 21.51
CA GLY A 97 7.75 -11.10 21.08
C GLY A 97 9.26 -11.06 20.81
N LEU A 98 9.89 -12.23 20.72
CA LEU A 98 11.35 -12.36 20.52
C LEU A 98 11.85 -11.95 19.13
N ALA A 99 10.96 -11.77 18.16
CA ALA A 99 11.31 -11.51 16.75
C ALA A 99 11.67 -10.05 16.43
N GLY A 100 11.58 -9.14 17.41
CA GLY A 100 11.87 -7.72 17.27
C GLY A 100 12.97 -7.24 18.21
N GLU A 101 13.31 -5.96 18.09
CA GLU A 101 14.30 -5.32 18.95
C GLU A 101 13.74 -5.21 20.38
N GLN A 102 14.30 -6.00 21.30
CA GLN A 102 13.82 -6.05 22.67
C GLN A 102 14.06 -4.71 23.34
N ARG A 103 13.09 -4.26 24.16
CA ARG A 103 13.28 -3.05 24.96
C ARG A 103 14.58 -3.19 25.77
N PRO A 104 15.39 -2.13 25.88
CA PRO A 104 16.56 -2.17 26.74
C PRO A 104 16.10 -2.45 28.16
N ARG A 105 16.44 -3.65 28.67
CA ARG A 105 16.19 -4.01 30.06
C ARG A 105 17.19 -3.23 30.89
N GLY A 106 16.73 -2.13 31.49
CA GLY A 106 17.54 -1.34 32.41
C GLY A 106 18.12 -2.24 33.49
N ARG A 107 19.45 -2.42 33.49
CA ARG A 107 20.13 -3.03 34.63
C ARG A 107 20.07 -1.99 35.74
N LYS A 108 19.38 -2.30 36.84
CA LYS A 108 19.41 -1.44 38.02
C LYS A 108 20.86 -1.23 38.42
N HIS A 109 21.27 0.02 38.61
CA HIS A 109 22.57 0.30 39.18
C HIS A 109 22.67 -0.39 40.54
N LYS A 110 23.82 -1.01 40.79
CA LYS A 110 24.05 -1.72 42.05
C LYS A 110 23.85 -0.73 43.19
N SER A 111 22.98 -1.07 44.13
CA SER A 111 22.83 -0.32 45.37
C SER A 111 24.19 -0.28 46.07
N GLN A 112 24.65 0.91 46.44
CA GLN A 112 25.83 1.05 47.31
C GLN A 112 25.54 0.67 48.77
N ARG A 113 24.26 0.42 49.11
CA ARG A 113 23.86 -0.06 50.43
C ARG A 113 24.25 -1.53 50.55
N LYS A 114 24.89 -1.88 51.66
CA LYS A 114 25.20 -3.26 52.01
C LYS A 114 23.89 -4.06 52.15
N PRO A 115 23.79 -5.27 51.59
CA PRO A 115 22.64 -6.13 51.80
C PRO A 115 22.58 -6.52 53.29
N GLY A 116 21.42 -6.35 53.92
CA GLY A 116 21.22 -6.65 55.34
C GLY A 116 20.16 -5.76 55.99
N GLY A 117 19.76 -6.14 57.21
CA GLY A 117 18.88 -5.35 58.05
C GLY A 117 19.60 -4.18 58.74
N GLN A 118 18.93 -3.55 59.70
CA GLN A 118 19.54 -2.48 60.51
C GLN A 118 20.78 -3.00 61.26
N PRO A 119 21.82 -2.17 61.45
CA PRO A 119 23.00 -2.54 62.24
C PRO A 119 22.58 -3.02 63.64
N GLY A 120 23.02 -4.21 64.03
CA GLY A 120 22.67 -4.83 65.32
C GLY A 120 21.54 -5.84 65.28
N HIS A 121 20.79 -5.97 64.17
CA HIS A 121 19.76 -7.00 64.04
C HIS A 121 20.32 -8.31 63.47
N PRO A 122 20.13 -9.46 64.16
CA PRO A 122 20.55 -10.75 63.65
C PRO A 122 19.71 -11.14 62.41
N GLY A 123 20.37 -11.69 61.40
CA GLY A 123 19.68 -12.24 60.23
C GLY A 123 18.89 -13.49 60.60
N HIS A 124 17.59 -13.51 60.30
CA HIS A 124 16.78 -14.71 60.41
C HIS A 124 16.87 -15.51 59.12
N HIS A 125 17.48 -16.69 59.19
CA HIS A 125 17.53 -17.64 58.08
C HIS A 125 16.87 -18.95 58.52
N ARG A 126 16.19 -19.60 57.58
CA ARG A 126 15.64 -20.94 57.81
C ARG A 126 16.81 -21.93 57.78
N PRO A 127 17.00 -22.76 58.83
CA PRO A 127 18.05 -23.78 58.80
C PRO A 127 17.80 -24.75 57.64
N LEU A 128 18.87 -25.27 57.05
CA LEU A 128 18.75 -26.38 56.10
C LEU A 128 18.13 -27.56 56.84
N ILE A 129 16.98 -28.01 56.37
CA ILE A 129 16.31 -29.19 56.86
C ILE A 129 17.01 -30.42 56.25
N PRO A 130 17.25 -31.50 57.01
CA PRO A 130 17.83 -32.73 56.47
C PRO A 130 16.99 -33.28 55.32
N THR A 131 17.65 -33.88 54.33
CA THR A 131 17.01 -34.42 53.11
C THR A 131 15.94 -35.47 53.39
N ALA A 132 15.98 -36.13 54.56
CA ALA A 132 14.97 -37.09 55.01
C ALA A 132 13.59 -36.47 55.26
N GLU A 133 13.51 -35.16 55.51
CA GLU A 133 12.26 -34.43 55.80
C GLU A 133 11.80 -33.60 54.59
N VAL A 134 12.46 -33.72 53.44
CA VAL A 134 12.12 -32.99 52.21
C VAL A 134 11.20 -33.84 51.35
N ASN A 135 9.97 -33.36 51.14
CA ASN A 135 9.05 -33.97 50.16
C ASN A 135 9.58 -33.78 48.75
N VAL A 136 9.90 -34.88 48.07
CA VAL A 136 10.36 -34.87 46.68
C VAL A 136 9.12 -34.67 45.78
N HIS A 137 9.03 -33.51 45.13
CA HIS A 137 8.09 -33.32 44.05
C HIS A 137 8.75 -33.78 42.75
N GLU A 138 8.45 -35.00 42.33
CA GLU A 138 8.82 -35.48 41.00
C GLU A 138 8.04 -34.68 39.97
N SER A 139 8.71 -33.73 39.30
CA SER A 139 8.19 -33.16 38.07
C SER A 139 8.17 -34.28 37.04
N ALA A 140 6.98 -34.59 36.51
CA ALA A 140 6.82 -35.56 35.45
C ALA A 140 7.79 -35.24 34.31
N ALA A 141 8.84 -36.05 34.20
CA ALA A 141 9.85 -35.91 33.18
C ALA A 141 9.16 -36.07 31.82
N ALA A 142 9.43 -35.10 30.94
CA ALA A 142 9.26 -35.30 29.51
C ALA A 142 10.02 -36.58 29.11
N GLY A 143 9.29 -37.62 28.71
CA GLY A 143 9.91 -38.88 28.36
C GLY A 143 8.94 -40.00 28.03
N THR A 144 8.55 -40.07 26.76
CA THR A 144 8.00 -41.24 26.05
C THR A 144 6.48 -41.44 26.13
N LEU A 145 5.79 -40.99 25.07
CA LEU A 145 4.41 -41.41 24.77
C LEU A 145 4.39 -42.91 24.43
N PRO A 146 3.56 -43.74 25.08
CA PRO A 146 3.27 -45.07 24.57
C PRO A 146 2.28 -44.95 23.41
N ALA A 147 2.64 -45.53 22.26
CA ALA A 147 1.74 -45.69 21.13
C ALA A 147 0.54 -46.56 21.53
N LEU A 148 -0.63 -45.93 21.74
CA LEU A 148 -1.91 -46.62 21.87
C LEU A 148 -2.85 -46.19 20.74
N ARG A 149 -2.76 -47.00 19.69
CA ARG A 149 -3.77 -47.41 18.71
C ARG A 149 -5.17 -46.76 18.86
N ALA A 150 -5.58 -46.09 17.80
CA ALA A 150 -6.91 -45.52 17.60
C ALA A 150 -8.04 -46.54 17.81
N LYS A 151 -9.08 -46.11 18.53
CA LYS A 151 -10.44 -46.64 18.39
C LYS A 151 -11.35 -45.47 18.05
N ALA A 152 -11.88 -45.50 16.83
CA ALA A 152 -12.91 -44.62 16.35
C ALA A 152 -14.20 -44.81 17.17
N ALA A 153 -14.84 -43.70 17.57
CA ALA A 153 -16.26 -43.66 17.87
C ALA A 153 -16.76 -42.21 17.68
N ALA A 154 -17.61 -42.04 16.68
CA ALA A 154 -18.27 -40.79 16.35
C ALA A 154 -19.26 -40.36 17.44
N LYS A 155 -19.33 -39.05 17.75
CA LYS A 155 -20.63 -38.40 17.99
C LYS A 155 -20.60 -36.88 17.77
N VAL A 156 -21.16 -36.52 16.62
CA VAL A 156 -21.92 -35.31 16.28
C VAL A 156 -22.47 -34.52 17.48
N ARG A 157 -22.35 -33.19 17.44
CA ARG A 157 -23.33 -32.18 17.93
C ARG A 157 -22.96 -30.77 17.39
N PRO A 158 -23.94 -29.84 17.30
CA PRO A 158 -24.25 -29.18 16.04
C PRO A 158 -23.78 -27.72 15.96
N SER A 159 -23.79 -27.23 14.71
CA SER A 159 -23.71 -25.83 14.34
C SER A 159 -24.89 -25.04 14.89
N ASP A 160 -24.62 -23.92 15.55
CA ASP A 160 -25.57 -22.80 15.57
C ASP A 160 -24.89 -21.58 14.97
N ASN A 161 -25.44 -21.21 13.82
CA ASN A 161 -25.06 -20.09 12.99
C ASN A 161 -26.13 -19.01 13.19
N GLY A 162 -25.72 -17.81 13.60
CA GLY A 162 -26.54 -16.61 13.61
C GLY A 162 -25.61 -15.42 13.86
N GLY A 163 -25.38 -14.46 12.96
CA GLY A 163 -26.10 -14.05 11.76
C GLY A 163 -26.78 -12.71 12.01
N GLY A 164 -26.19 -11.63 11.47
CA GLY A 164 -26.75 -10.25 11.38
C GLY A 164 -26.18 -9.29 12.43
N ALA A 165 -25.29 -8.33 12.15
CA ALA A 165 -25.34 -7.19 11.21
C ALA A 165 -26.57 -6.26 11.45
N THR A 166 -26.34 -5.04 11.96
CA THR A 166 -26.50 -3.73 11.26
C THR A 166 -26.74 -2.55 12.23
N THR A 167 -25.85 -1.54 12.12
CA THR A 167 -26.03 -0.06 12.08
C THR A 167 -27.20 0.66 12.78
N ALA A 168 -26.89 1.76 13.50
CA ALA A 168 -27.48 3.12 13.44
C ALA A 168 -27.29 3.85 14.81
N SER A 169 -26.42 4.85 14.93
CA SER A 169 -26.69 6.30 14.75
C SER A 169 -27.09 7.03 16.04
N GLY A 170 -26.27 8.01 16.48
CA GLY A 170 -26.76 9.23 17.14
C GLY A 170 -26.23 9.58 18.53
N ASP A 171 -24.94 9.90 18.66
CA ASP A 171 -24.45 10.77 19.74
C ASP A 171 -24.10 12.14 19.14
N GLY A 172 -24.96 13.14 19.40
CA GLY A 172 -24.73 14.54 19.11
C GLY A 172 -24.58 15.29 20.43
N ASP A 173 -23.34 15.55 20.83
CA ASP A 173 -22.96 16.36 21.99
C ASP A 173 -21.93 17.40 21.54
N SER A 174 -22.37 18.66 21.38
CA SER A 174 -21.54 19.88 21.48
C SER A 174 -22.36 21.14 21.15
N GLY A 175 -22.48 22.06 22.11
CA GLY A 175 -22.77 23.47 21.82
C GLY A 175 -23.46 24.23 22.95
N ASP A 176 -22.67 24.75 23.90
CA ASP A 176 -22.95 25.94 24.71
C ASP A 176 -21.78 26.91 24.51
#